data_AF-A0A0D7BI36-F1
#
_entry.id   AF-A0A0D7BI36-F1
#
_cell.length_a   1.000
_cell.length_b   1.000
_cell.length_c   1.000
_cell.angle_alpha   90.00
_cell.angle_beta   90.00
_cell.angle_gamma   90.00
#
_symmetry.space_group_name_H-M   'P 1'
#
loop_
_entity.id
_entity.type
_entity.pdbx_description
1 polymer ?
#
loop_
_entity_poly.entity_id
_entity_poly.type
_entity_poly.pdbx_seq_one_letter_code
_entity_poly.pdbx_strand_id
1 'polypeptide(L)'
;MTLPPEFKSLYRLARRTSASAVIHHKSATLALRHLWRRPFENAASVLKQSEASPAREDLRLWLDNFHKRVDNTLYLLHNSSLTRGLPHNVTKTIAGTLYHHVRALSEPHLPKWDPQALDHKPPISRQEATKLSDKQRLNSLGERALRACGRVVRMAEGRDQILLGTVKAKARIAGGKKGRGTSVRMWGPGFHN
;
A
#
# COMPACT_ATOMS: atom_id res chain seq x y z
N MET A 1 -12.93 -11.67 20.66
CA MET A 1 -13.91 -12.04 19.62
C MET A 1 -13.21 -12.54 18.38
N THR A 2 -13.66 -13.67 17.85
CA THR A 2 -12.97 -14.50 16.85
C THR A 2 -13.56 -14.31 15.46
N LEU A 3 -12.74 -13.98 14.46
CA LEU A 3 -13.19 -13.93 13.05
C LEU A 3 -13.65 -15.33 12.57
N PRO A 4 -14.61 -15.40 11.61
CA PRO A 4 -15.03 -16.66 10.99
C PRO A 4 -13.86 -17.47 10.43
N PRO A 5 -13.91 -18.82 10.51
CA PRO A 5 -12.83 -19.68 10.07
C PRO A 5 -12.54 -19.55 8.57
N GLU A 6 -13.56 -19.35 7.75
CA GLU A 6 -13.46 -19.16 6.29
C GLU A 6 -12.66 -17.90 5.93
N PHE A 7 -12.93 -16.78 6.61
CA PHE A 7 -12.16 -15.55 6.38
C PHE A 7 -10.68 -15.73 6.75
N LYS A 8 -10.40 -16.48 7.83
CA LYS A 8 -9.03 -16.80 8.24
C LYS A 8 -8.34 -17.72 7.24
N SER A 9 -9.02 -18.71 6.69
CA SER A 9 -8.46 -19.62 5.68
C SER A 9 -8.14 -18.86 4.39
N LEU A 10 -9.03 -17.98 3.93
CA LEU A 10 -8.82 -17.11 2.77
C LEU A 10 -7.60 -16.20 2.97
N TYR A 11 -7.47 -15.54 4.13
CA TYR A 11 -6.30 -14.71 4.42
C TYR A 11 -5.00 -15.52 4.48
N ARG A 12 -5.03 -16.73 5.04
CA ARG A 12 -3.86 -17.64 5.06
C ARG A 12 -3.48 -18.06 3.64
N LEU A 13 -4.47 -18.37 2.80
CA LEU A 13 -4.26 -18.73 1.40
C LEU A 13 -3.60 -17.57 0.65
N ALA A 14 -4.18 -16.36 0.73
CA ALA A 14 -3.61 -15.16 0.14
C ALA A 14 -2.15 -14.93 0.57
N ARG A 15 -1.83 -15.10 1.86
CA ARG A 15 -0.45 -14.98 2.37
C ARG A 15 0.51 -16.04 1.84
N ARG A 16 0.03 -17.26 1.57
CA ARG A 16 0.83 -18.35 1.00
C ARG A 16 1.06 -18.11 -0.48
N THR A 17 0.01 -17.83 -1.25
CA THR A 17 0.11 -17.52 -2.68
C THR A 17 0.95 -16.26 -2.93
N SER A 18 0.91 -15.26 -2.04
CA SER A 18 1.82 -14.10 -2.06
C SER A 18 3.29 -14.50 -2.15
N ALA A 19 3.68 -15.53 -1.38
CA ALA A 19 5.07 -15.97 -1.30
C ALA A 19 5.45 -16.78 -2.55
N SER A 20 4.55 -17.66 -3.00
CA SER A 20 4.75 -18.44 -4.22
C SER A 20 4.80 -17.58 -5.48
N ALA A 21 3.97 -16.55 -5.58
CA ALA A 21 3.90 -15.63 -6.73
C ALA A 21 5.23 -14.90 -7.01
N VAL A 22 6.05 -14.70 -5.98
CA VAL A 22 7.37 -14.07 -6.07
C VAL A 22 8.53 -15.05 -5.86
N ILE A 23 8.29 -16.35 -6.05
CA ILE A 23 9.30 -17.41 -5.96
C ILE A 23 10.05 -17.32 -4.61
N HIS A 24 9.29 -17.15 -3.53
CA HIS A 24 9.79 -17.07 -2.15
C HIS A 24 10.82 -15.96 -1.88
N HIS A 25 10.88 -14.91 -2.71
CA HIS A 25 11.73 -13.77 -2.44
C HIS A 25 11.27 -13.00 -1.19
N LYS A 26 12.10 -12.99 -0.13
CA LYS A 26 11.70 -12.55 1.22
C LYS A 26 11.18 -11.12 1.26
N SER A 27 11.90 -10.15 0.68
CA SER A 27 11.50 -8.73 0.73
C SER A 27 10.24 -8.46 -0.09
N ALA A 28 10.12 -9.08 -1.27
CA ALA A 28 8.95 -8.97 -2.14
C ALA A 28 7.71 -9.58 -1.47
N THR A 29 7.88 -10.75 -0.84
CA THR A 29 6.83 -11.42 -0.07
C THR A 29 6.33 -10.54 1.07
N LEU A 30 7.24 -9.90 1.82
CA LEU A 30 6.87 -8.98 2.89
C LEU A 30 6.12 -7.77 2.35
N ALA A 31 6.60 -7.16 1.27
CA ALA A 31 5.96 -6.02 0.64
C ALA A 31 4.51 -6.36 0.23
N LEU A 32 4.31 -7.45 -0.52
CA LEU A 32 2.97 -7.88 -0.94
C LEU A 32 2.05 -8.20 0.24
N ARG A 33 2.56 -8.85 1.29
CA ARG A 33 1.77 -9.08 2.52
C ARG A 33 1.36 -7.78 3.19
N HIS A 34 2.23 -6.77 3.23
CA HIS A 34 1.88 -5.46 3.77
C HIS A 34 0.81 -4.76 2.93
N LEU A 35 0.86 -4.91 1.61
CA LEU A 35 -0.10 -4.37 0.66
C LEU A 35 -1.50 -4.91 0.91
N TRP A 36 -1.65 -6.24 0.93
CA TRP A 36 -2.96 -6.90 1.08
C TRP A 36 -3.47 -6.94 2.52
N ARG A 37 -2.60 -6.81 3.52
CA ARG A 37 -3.04 -6.73 4.93
C ARG A 37 -4.11 -5.67 5.14
N ARG A 38 -4.01 -4.51 4.48
CA ARG A 38 -4.98 -3.41 4.64
C ARG A 38 -6.37 -3.73 4.10
N PRO A 39 -6.54 -4.18 2.85
CA PRO A 39 -7.82 -4.71 2.37
C PRO A 39 -8.45 -5.74 3.31
N PHE A 40 -7.67 -6.70 3.82
CA PHE A 40 -8.17 -7.72 4.74
C PHE A 40 -8.55 -7.15 6.13
N GLU A 41 -7.80 -6.19 6.67
CA GLU A 41 -8.19 -5.49 7.91
C GLU A 41 -9.52 -4.73 7.74
N ASN A 42 -9.70 -4.07 6.59
CA ASN A 42 -10.94 -3.36 6.26
C ASN A 42 -12.10 -4.35 6.11
N ALA A 43 -11.91 -5.45 5.37
CA ALA A 43 -12.94 -6.47 5.19
C ALA A 43 -13.33 -7.13 6.52
N ALA A 44 -12.35 -7.39 7.40
CA ALA A 44 -12.63 -7.88 8.75
C ALA A 44 -13.45 -6.90 9.59
N SER A 45 -13.31 -5.58 9.36
CA SER A 45 -14.13 -4.58 10.03
C SER A 45 -15.56 -4.52 9.48
N VAL A 46 -15.73 -4.67 8.16
CA VAL A 46 -17.04 -4.72 7.50
C VAL A 46 -17.79 -5.99 7.90
N LEU A 47 -17.10 -7.14 7.94
CA LEU A 47 -17.68 -8.42 8.35
C LEU A 47 -18.25 -8.36 9.78
N LYS A 48 -17.54 -7.70 10.71
CA LYS A 48 -18.05 -7.48 12.07
C LYS A 48 -19.29 -6.59 12.08
N GLN A 49 -19.33 -5.57 11.22
CA GLN A 49 -20.49 -4.68 11.11
C GLN A 49 -21.69 -5.40 10.49
N SER A 50 -21.48 -6.29 9.52
CA SER A 50 -22.57 -7.08 8.93
C SER A 50 -23.13 -8.12 9.90
N GLU A 51 -22.30 -8.72 10.75
CA GLU A 51 -22.76 -9.63 11.82
C GLU A 51 -23.60 -8.89 12.87
N ALA A 52 -23.21 -7.65 13.22
CA ALA A 52 -23.94 -6.83 14.20
C ALA A 52 -25.23 -6.19 13.64
N SER A 53 -25.37 -6.09 12.32
CA SER A 53 -26.52 -5.45 11.67
C SER A 53 -26.84 -6.16 10.35
N PRO A 54 -27.53 -7.33 10.41
CA PRO A 54 -27.74 -8.19 9.24
C PRO A 54 -28.67 -7.58 8.18
N ALA A 55 -29.39 -6.51 8.50
CA ALA A 55 -30.29 -5.79 7.59
C ALA A 55 -29.56 -4.93 6.54
N ARG A 56 -28.23 -4.80 6.63
CA ARG A 56 -27.45 -3.98 5.68
C ARG A 56 -27.05 -4.78 4.46
N GLU A 57 -27.92 -4.79 3.45
CA GLU A 57 -27.68 -5.40 2.15
C GLU A 57 -26.42 -4.84 1.46
N ASP A 58 -26.15 -3.54 1.60
CA ASP A 58 -24.95 -2.88 1.08
C ASP A 58 -23.65 -3.53 1.58
N LEU A 59 -23.59 -3.93 2.86
CA LEU A 59 -22.40 -4.56 3.44
C LEU A 59 -22.19 -5.97 2.90
N ARG A 60 -23.28 -6.70 2.62
CA ARG A 60 -23.24 -8.02 1.99
C ARG A 60 -22.72 -7.91 0.55
N LEU A 61 -23.29 -7.01 -0.23
CA LEU A 61 -22.85 -6.75 -1.60
C LEU A 61 -21.38 -6.31 -1.65
N TRP A 62 -20.95 -5.49 -0.69
CA TRP A 62 -19.54 -5.12 -0.56
C TRP A 62 -18.64 -6.33 -0.25
N LEU A 63 -19.05 -7.22 0.66
CA LEU A 63 -18.29 -8.44 0.99
C LEU A 63 -18.21 -9.40 -0.19
N ASP A 64 -19.29 -9.58 -0.94
CA ASP A 64 -19.30 -10.43 -2.14
C ASP A 64 -18.36 -9.89 -3.21
N ASN A 65 -18.38 -8.57 -3.44
CA ASN A 65 -17.43 -7.93 -4.34
C ASN A 65 -15.99 -8.06 -3.83
N PHE A 66 -15.78 -7.97 -2.51
CA PHE A 66 -14.47 -8.20 -1.93
C PHE A 66 -14.00 -9.65 -2.19
N HIS A 67 -14.83 -10.66 -1.98
CA HIS A 67 -14.49 -12.06 -2.27
C HIS A 67 -14.13 -12.27 -3.74
N LYS A 68 -14.98 -11.79 -4.67
CA LYS A 68 -14.70 -11.85 -6.12
C LYS A 68 -13.34 -11.23 -6.46
N ARG A 69 -13.03 -10.08 -5.86
CA ARG A 69 -11.74 -9.41 -6.10
C ARG A 69 -10.55 -10.16 -5.51
N VAL A 70 -10.72 -10.77 -4.34
CA VAL A 70 -9.69 -11.63 -3.75
C VAL A 70 -9.45 -12.82 -4.67
N ASP A 71 -10.48 -13.47 -5.19
CA ASP A 71 -10.35 -14.64 -6.05
C ASP A 71 -9.62 -14.31 -7.36
N ASN A 72 -9.97 -13.21 -8.02
CA ASN A 72 -9.25 -12.74 -9.20
C ASN A 72 -7.78 -12.39 -8.89
N THR A 73 -7.53 -11.84 -7.70
CA THR A 73 -6.16 -11.56 -7.24
C THR A 73 -5.39 -12.86 -7.00
N LEU A 74 -6.01 -13.86 -6.36
CA LEU A 74 -5.42 -15.18 -6.16
C LEU A 74 -5.11 -15.86 -7.48
N TYR A 75 -6.00 -15.74 -8.46
CA TYR A 75 -5.80 -16.23 -9.82
C TYR A 75 -4.58 -15.57 -10.48
N LEU A 76 -4.46 -14.23 -10.40
CA LEU A 76 -3.30 -13.49 -10.90
C LEU A 76 -2.00 -13.98 -10.23
N LEU A 77 -2.00 -14.14 -8.90
CA LEU A 77 -0.83 -14.59 -8.14
C LEU A 77 -0.44 -16.04 -8.43
N HIS A 78 -1.44 -16.89 -8.61
CA HIS A 78 -1.24 -18.27 -9.02
C HIS A 78 -0.58 -18.30 -10.41
N ASN A 79 -1.11 -17.56 -11.39
CA ASN A 79 -0.50 -17.45 -12.71
C ASN A 79 0.92 -16.85 -12.68
N SER A 80 1.17 -15.89 -11.80
CA SER A 80 2.50 -15.32 -11.54
C SER A 80 3.49 -16.35 -10.94
N SER A 81 2.99 -17.37 -10.24
CA SER A 81 3.82 -18.44 -9.67
C SER A 81 4.17 -19.52 -10.70
N LEU A 82 3.24 -19.80 -11.62
CA LEU A 82 3.44 -20.80 -12.67
C LEU A 82 4.25 -20.25 -13.85
N THR A 83 3.96 -19.02 -14.25
CA THR A 83 4.55 -18.40 -15.43
C THR A 83 5.51 -17.30 -15.02
N ARG A 84 6.65 -17.19 -15.70
CA ARG A 84 7.55 -16.02 -15.59
C ARG A 84 7.17 -14.91 -16.57
N GLY A 85 5.91 -14.90 -17.01
CA GLY A 85 5.39 -13.99 -18.03
C GLY A 85 4.97 -12.64 -17.46
N LEU A 86 4.02 -12.00 -18.13
CA LEU A 86 3.49 -10.70 -17.74
C LEU A 86 2.96 -10.65 -16.29
N PRO A 87 2.17 -11.64 -15.79
CA PRO A 87 1.70 -11.63 -14.39
C PRO A 87 2.84 -11.59 -13.37
N HIS A 88 3.94 -12.29 -13.66
CA HIS A 88 5.12 -12.30 -12.80
C HIS A 88 5.86 -10.97 -12.79
N ASN A 89 6.04 -10.38 -13.97
CA ASN A 89 6.66 -9.06 -14.09
C ASN A 89 5.84 -7.99 -13.38
N VAL A 90 4.51 -8.00 -13.52
CA VAL A 90 3.61 -7.08 -12.80
C VAL A 90 3.76 -7.25 -11.29
N THR A 91 3.67 -8.49 -10.79
CA THR A 91 3.76 -8.78 -9.35
C THR A 91 5.11 -8.38 -8.76
N LYS A 92 6.21 -8.67 -9.48
CA LYS A 92 7.57 -8.28 -9.12
C LYS A 92 7.75 -6.77 -9.09
N THR A 93 7.26 -6.06 -10.11
CA THR A 93 7.36 -4.59 -10.20
C THR A 93 6.57 -3.92 -9.09
N ILE A 94 5.37 -4.41 -8.77
CA ILE A 94 4.57 -3.91 -7.64
C ILE A 94 5.33 -4.11 -6.33
N ALA A 95 5.86 -5.31 -6.10
CA ALA A 95 6.59 -5.62 -4.88
C ALA A 95 7.86 -4.76 -4.73
N GLY A 96 8.61 -4.56 -5.82
CA GLY A 96 9.79 -3.71 -5.85
C GLY A 96 9.46 -2.24 -5.57
N THR A 97 8.46 -1.69 -6.26
CA THR A 97 8.00 -0.31 -6.08
C THR A 97 7.58 -0.06 -4.64
N LEU A 98 6.81 -1.00 -4.07
CA LEU A 98 6.37 -0.91 -2.68
C LEU A 98 7.54 -0.99 -1.69
N TYR A 99 8.48 -1.90 -1.91
CA TYR A 99 9.68 -2.01 -1.08
C TYR A 99 10.47 -0.70 -1.06
N HIS A 100 10.76 -0.13 -2.23
CA HIS A 100 11.49 1.14 -2.33
C HIS A 100 10.71 2.31 -1.73
N HIS A 101 9.40 2.35 -1.92
CA HIS A 101 8.56 3.39 -1.33
C HIS A 101 8.58 3.33 0.21
N VAL A 102 8.38 2.14 0.79
CA VAL A 102 8.46 1.96 2.25
C VAL A 102 9.86 2.31 2.77
N ARG A 103 10.91 1.90 2.04
CA ARG A 103 12.29 2.20 2.40
C ARG A 103 12.57 3.70 2.40
N ALA A 104 12.20 4.40 1.32
CA ALA A 104 12.36 5.85 1.19
C ALA A 104 11.63 6.65 2.28
N LEU A 105 10.50 6.15 2.78
CA LEU A 105 9.79 6.77 3.90
C LEU A 105 10.43 6.49 5.27
N SER A 106 11.18 5.40 5.37
CA SER A 106 11.80 4.94 6.61
C SER A 106 13.25 5.37 6.80
N GLU A 107 13.94 5.70 5.70
CA GLU A 107 15.33 6.14 5.74
C GLU A 107 15.42 7.48 6.49
N PRO A 108 16.15 7.55 7.63
CA PRO A 108 16.42 8.82 8.27
C PRO A 108 17.25 9.65 7.29
N HIS A 109 16.88 10.92 7.15
CA HIS A 109 17.68 11.85 6.36
C HIS A 109 19.01 12.05 7.09
N LEU A 110 20.01 11.26 6.72
CA LEU A 110 21.36 11.48 7.20
C LEU A 110 21.86 12.79 6.57
N PRO A 111 22.54 13.65 7.35
CA PRO A 111 23.26 14.77 6.78
C PRO A 111 24.27 14.22 5.78
N LYS A 112 24.36 14.85 4.61
CA LYS A 112 25.36 14.48 3.61
C LYS A 112 26.73 14.68 4.26
N TRP A 113 27.57 13.65 4.27
CA TRP A 113 28.94 13.76 4.76
C TRP A 113 29.65 14.86 3.98
N ASP A 114 30.12 15.88 4.69
CA ASP A 114 30.91 16.97 4.14
C ASP A 114 32.31 16.90 4.73
N PRO A 115 33.32 16.46 3.96
CA PRO A 115 34.68 16.32 4.44
C PRO A 115 35.36 17.66 4.77
N GLN A 116 34.71 18.80 4.47
CA GLN A 116 35.25 20.15 4.68
C GLN A 116 34.55 20.92 5.82
N ALA A 117 33.64 20.29 6.57
CA ALA A 117 32.90 20.95 7.65
C ALA A 117 33.78 21.20 8.90
N LEU A 118 34.61 22.24 8.84
CA LEU A 118 35.27 22.87 9.99
C LEU A 118 34.29 23.85 10.65
N ASP A 119 33.66 23.41 11.74
CA ASP A 119 33.02 24.13 12.88
C ASP A 119 32.43 25.57 12.78
N HIS A 120 32.14 26.11 11.61
CA HIS A 120 31.48 27.40 11.48
C HIS A 120 30.23 27.26 10.62
N LYS A 121 29.05 27.36 11.23
CA LYS A 121 27.79 27.54 10.50
C LYS A 121 27.62 29.03 10.17
N PRO A 122 27.72 29.47 8.91
CA PRO A 122 27.23 30.80 8.54
C PRO A 122 25.69 30.79 8.48
N PRO A 123 25.04 31.96 8.54
CA PRO A 123 23.58 32.05 8.43
C PRO A 123 23.13 31.51 7.07
N ILE A 124 21.97 30.84 7.08
CA ILE A 124 21.32 30.13 5.96
C ILE A 124 21.58 30.86 4.64
N SER A 125 22.50 30.30 3.85
CA SER A 125 22.89 30.83 2.55
C SER A 125 21.73 30.70 1.57
N ARG A 126 21.61 31.64 0.62
CA ARG A 126 20.63 31.62 -0.48
C ARG A 126 20.58 30.26 -1.21
N GLN A 127 21.70 29.53 -1.20
CA GLN A 127 21.84 28.17 -1.75
C GLN A 127 21.06 27.10 -0.99
N GLU A 128 20.88 27.22 0.32
CA GLU A 128 20.07 26.29 1.13
C GLU A 128 18.58 26.48 0.84
N ALA A 129 18.13 27.72 0.63
CA ALA A 129 16.76 28.01 0.21
C ALA A 129 16.46 27.42 -1.19
N THR A 130 17.41 27.49 -2.13
CA THR A 130 17.27 26.85 -3.45
C THR A 130 17.19 25.33 -3.33
N LYS A 131 18.05 24.72 -2.50
CA LYS A 131 18.05 23.26 -2.26
C LYS A 131 16.76 22.77 -1.59
N LEU A 132 16.23 23.53 -0.63
CA LEU A 132 14.94 23.22 0.01
C LEU A 132 13.79 23.34 -0.98
N SER A 133 13.80 24.37 -1.84
CA SER A 133 12.83 24.55 -2.93
C SER A 133 12.89 23.39 -3.93
N ASP A 134 14.08 22.98 -4.37
CA ASP A 134 14.24 21.88 -5.34
C ASP A 134 13.81 20.55 -4.74
N LYS A 135 14.07 20.34 -3.44
CA LYS A 135 13.56 19.18 -2.71
C LYS A 135 12.04 19.18 -2.59
N GLN A 136 11.43 20.34 -2.28
CA GLN A 136 9.98 20.48 -2.27
C GLN A 136 9.38 20.23 -3.65
N ARG A 137 10.02 20.71 -4.71
CA ARG A 137 9.63 20.43 -6.10
C ARG A 137 9.70 18.94 -6.41
N LEU A 138 10.81 18.26 -6.09
CA LEU A 138 10.97 16.83 -6.31
C LEU A 138 9.94 15.99 -5.53
N ASN A 139 9.68 16.36 -4.27
CA ASN A 139 8.63 15.72 -3.46
C ASN A 139 7.24 15.93 -4.08
N SER A 140 6.93 17.15 -4.54
CA SER A 140 5.65 17.46 -5.19
C SER A 140 5.47 16.71 -6.51
N LEU A 141 6.56 16.45 -7.24
CA LEU A 141 6.55 15.64 -8.45
C LEU A 141 6.33 14.16 -8.12
N GLY A 142 7.01 13.65 -7.09
CA GLY A 142 6.81 12.30 -6.57
C GLY A 142 5.35 12.07 -6.13
N GLU A 143 4.76 13.01 -5.39
CA GLU A 143 3.35 12.93 -5.00
C GLU A 143 2.40 12.96 -6.20
N ARG A 144 2.65 13.83 -7.19
CA ARG A 144 1.84 13.89 -8.42
C ARG A 144 1.93 12.59 -9.21
N ALA A 145 3.13 12.04 -9.37
CA ALA A 145 3.36 10.76 -10.03
C ALA A 145 2.64 9.63 -9.29
N LEU A 146 2.76 9.55 -7.96
CA LEU A 146 2.06 8.55 -7.15
C LEU A 146 0.53 8.69 -7.24
N ARG A 147 0.00 9.92 -7.29
CA ARG A 147 -1.44 10.15 -7.51
C ARG A 147 -1.89 9.69 -8.89
N ALA A 148 -1.10 9.97 -9.93
CA ALA A 148 -1.38 9.52 -11.29
C ALA A 148 -1.36 7.99 -11.39
N CYS A 149 -0.29 7.35 -10.89
CA CYS A 149 -0.20 5.89 -10.78
C CYS A 149 -1.36 5.32 -9.96
N GLY A 150 -1.73 5.95 -8.85
CA GLY A 150 -2.88 5.53 -8.04
C GLY A 150 -4.22 5.59 -8.77
N ARG A 151 -4.39 6.50 -9.74
CA ARG A 151 -5.58 6.51 -10.63
C ARG A 151 -5.55 5.35 -11.60
N VAL A 152 -4.41 5.09 -12.25
CA VAL A 152 -4.24 3.96 -13.17
C VAL A 152 -4.46 2.63 -12.45
N VAL A 153 -3.91 2.49 -11.24
CA VAL A 153 -4.13 1.31 -10.39
C VAL A 153 -5.60 1.13 -10.08
N ARG A 154 -6.33 2.19 -9.69
CA ARG A 154 -7.78 2.09 -9.45
C ARG A 154 -8.58 1.73 -10.69
N MET A 155 -8.19 2.24 -11.86
CA MET A 155 -8.82 1.85 -13.12
C MET A 155 -8.58 0.37 -13.44
N ALA A 156 -7.35 -0.12 -13.24
CA ALA A 156 -7.02 -1.53 -13.42
C ALA A 156 -7.78 -2.42 -12.41
N GLU A 157 -7.84 -2.02 -11.14
CA GLU A 157 -8.64 -2.71 -10.12
C GLU A 157 -10.13 -2.74 -10.48
N GLY A 158 -10.67 -1.66 -11.05
CA GLY A 158 -12.06 -1.60 -11.50
C GLY A 158 -12.34 -2.44 -12.74
N ARG A 159 -11.41 -2.46 -13.71
CA ARG A 159 -11.54 -3.22 -14.95
C ARG A 159 -11.42 -4.72 -14.72
N ASP A 160 -10.35 -5.15 -14.06
CA ASP A 160 -10.02 -6.57 -13.89
C ASP A 160 -10.58 -7.14 -12.58
N GLN A 161 -11.24 -6.30 -11.77
CA GLN A 161 -11.78 -6.66 -10.46
C GLN A 161 -10.72 -7.34 -9.58
N ILE A 162 -9.56 -6.71 -9.43
CA ILE A 162 -8.44 -7.22 -8.60
C ILE A 162 -8.15 -6.27 -7.42
N LEU A 163 -7.39 -6.76 -6.44
CA LEU A 163 -6.88 -5.99 -5.31
C LEU A 163 -5.38 -5.76 -5.47
N LEU A 164 -5.01 -4.59 -5.98
CA LEU A 164 -3.62 -4.12 -6.02
C LEU A 164 -3.27 -3.34 -4.76
N GLY A 165 -4.26 -2.83 -4.03
CA GLY A 165 -4.10 -2.20 -2.74
C GLY A 165 -3.53 -0.79 -2.82
N THR A 166 -3.55 -0.09 -1.68
CA THR A 166 -3.06 1.29 -1.58
C THR A 166 -1.96 1.41 -0.55
N VAL A 167 -0.87 2.05 -0.94
CA VAL A 167 0.23 2.36 -0.03
C VAL A 167 -0.11 3.64 0.72
N LYS A 168 -0.37 3.54 2.03
CA LYS A 168 -0.43 4.73 2.90
C LYS A 168 0.90 4.84 3.63
N ALA A 169 1.68 5.85 3.24
CA ALA A 169 2.85 6.28 3.98
C ALA A 169 2.42 6.73 5.38
N LYS A 170 2.89 6.06 6.44
CA LYS A 170 2.78 6.62 7.79
C LYS A 170 3.93 7.60 7.94
N ALA A 171 3.68 8.89 7.72
CA ALA A 171 4.67 9.91 7.97
C ALA A 171 5.16 9.80 9.42
N ARG A 172 6.47 9.52 9.60
CA ARG A 172 7.11 9.73 10.89
C ARG A 172 7.27 11.24 11.03
N ILE A 173 6.41 11.87 11.83
CA ILE A 173 6.64 13.24 12.28
C ILE A 173 7.98 13.20 13.04
N ALA A 174 9.01 13.80 12.44
CA ALA A 174 10.29 14.01 13.08
C ALA A 174 10.07 15.03 14.21
N GLY A 175 9.87 14.53 15.42
CA GLY A 175 9.51 15.33 16.58
C GLY A 175 8.53 14.57 17.43
N GLY A 176 9.02 13.99 18.53
CA GLY A 176 8.23 13.20 19.46
C GLY A 176 7.07 13.98 20.05
N LYS A 177 5.89 13.87 19.44
CA LYS A 177 4.61 13.82 20.15
C LYS A 177 3.76 12.77 19.44
N LYS A 178 3.30 11.77 20.20
CA LYS A 178 2.32 10.76 19.77
C LYS A 178 1.03 11.49 19.34
N GLY A 179 0.99 11.92 18.08
CA GLY A 179 -0.19 12.48 17.45
C GLY A 179 -1.21 11.38 17.19
N ARG A 180 -2.37 11.54 17.82
CA ARG A 180 -3.57 10.71 17.69
C ARG A 180 -3.83 10.31 16.24
N GLY A 181 -4.23 9.06 16.05
CA GLY A 181 -4.66 8.54 14.77
C GLY A 181 -5.69 9.46 14.13
N THR A 182 -5.28 10.15 13.08
CA THR A 182 -6.21 10.75 12.11
C THR A 182 -6.88 9.59 11.38
N SER A 183 -8.03 9.17 11.92
CA SER A 183 -9.09 8.54 11.16
C SER A 183 -9.41 9.44 9.97
N VAL A 184 -9.03 8.99 8.77
CA VAL A 184 -9.45 9.61 7.52
C VAL A 184 -10.38 8.63 6.83
N ARG A 185 -11.66 8.94 7.02
CA ARG A 185 -12.88 8.60 6.26
C ARG A 185 -12.79 7.36 5.37
N MET A 186 -13.62 6.37 5.71
CA MET A 186 -14.19 5.46 4.73
C MET A 186 -14.88 6.30 3.65
N TRP A 187 -14.22 6.43 2.50
CA TRP A 187 -14.91 6.67 1.25
C TRP A 187 -15.00 5.31 0.61
N GLY A 188 -16.13 4.63 0.83
CA GLY A 188 -16.57 3.60 -0.10
C GLY A 188 -16.68 4.24 -1.49
N PRO A 189 -16.36 3.52 -2.56
CA PRO A 189 -16.60 4.04 -3.90
C PRO A 189 -18.09 4.35 -4.01
N GLY A 190 -18.42 5.62 -4.23
CA GLY A 190 -19.69 5.99 -4.82
C GLY A 190 -19.75 5.33 -6.19
N PHE A 191 -20.48 4.23 -6.28
CA PHE A 191 -20.92 3.69 -7.54
C PHE A 191 -21.99 4.66 -8.06
N HIS A 192 -21.66 5.41 -9.11
CA HIS A 192 -22.67 5.90 -10.02
C HIS A 192 -22.73 4.90 -11.17
N ASN A 193 -23.93 4.34 -11.37
CA ASN A 193 -24.31 3.64 -12.59
C ASN A 193 -24.09 4.53 -13.80
#